data_AF-A0A497PA58-F1
#
_entry.id   AF-A0A497PA58-F1
#
_cell.length_a   1.000
_cell.length_b   1.000
_cell.length_c   1.000
_cell.angle_alpha   90.00
_cell.angle_beta   90.00
_cell.angle_gamma   90.00
#
_symmetry.space_group_name_H-M   'P 1'
#
loop_
_entity.id
_entity.type
_entity.pdbx_description
1 polymer ?
#
loop_
_entity_poly.entity_id
_entity_poly.type
_entity_poly.pdbx_seq_one_letter_code
_entity_poly.pdbx_strand_id
1 'polypeptide(L)' 'GFFRVQGGTYIKELISGDDGRTTPSVAELIGIPAVCVELNVVGIREKEKNQDTAYVEPATPDHNA' A
#
# COMPACT_ATOMS: atom_id res chain seq x y z
N GLY A 1 8.37 0.34 17.20
CA GLY A 1 8.73 0.52 15.78
C GLY A 1 7.50 0.93 14.99
N PHE A 2 7.64 1.23 13.69
CA PHE A 2 6.52 1.57 12.80
C PHE A 2 6.54 0.69 11.55
N PHE A 3 5.36 0.28 11.07
CA PHE A 3 5.21 -0.35 9.76
C PHE A 3 4.99 0.73 8.69
N ARG A 4 5.75 0.65 7.60
CA ARG A 4 5.43 1.37 6.36
C ARG A 4 4.88 0.36 5.38
N VAL A 5 3.66 0.59 4.93
CA VAL A 5 2.93 -0.35 4.07
C VAL A 5 2.40 0.35 2.83
N GLN A 6 2.03 -0.43 1.83
CA GLN A 6 1.31 0.09 0.67
C GLN A 6 -0.15 0.37 1.03
N GLY A 7 -0.80 1.24 0.25
CA GLY A 7 -2.24 1.46 0.37
C GLY A 7 -3.00 0.15 0.12
N GLY A 8 -4.00 -0.13 0.96
CA GLY A 8 -4.80 -1.36 0.89
C GLY A 8 -4.26 -2.53 1.72
N THR A 9 -3.13 -2.38 2.42
CA THR A 9 -2.66 -3.42 3.35
C THR A 9 -3.54 -3.48 4.61
N TYR A 10 -4.04 -4.67 4.93
CA TYR A 10 -4.85 -4.93 6.12
C TYR A 10 -3.93 -5.26 7.31
N ILE A 11 -3.63 -4.26 8.14
CA ILE A 11 -2.64 -4.40 9.23
C ILE A 11 -3.07 -5.45 10.27
N LYS A 12 -4.36 -5.56 10.55
CA LYS A 12 -4.86 -6.56 11.52
C LYS A 12 -4.59 -7.98 11.05
N GLU A 13 -4.75 -8.22 9.75
CA GLU A 13 -4.52 -9.52 9.09
C GLU A 13 -3.03 -9.82 8.95
N LEU A 14 -2.21 -8.81 8.63
CA LEU A 14 -0.75 -8.92 8.69
C LEU A 14 -0.27 -9.37 10.09
N ILE A 15 -0.93 -8.91 11.15
CA ILE A 15 -0.61 -9.31 12.53
C ILE A 15 -1.14 -10.70 12.85
N SER A 16 -2.42 -10.97 12.60
CA SER A 16 -3.08 -12.22 13.03
C SER A 16 -2.82 -13.43 12.13
N GLY A 17 -2.41 -13.20 10.88
CA GLY A 17 -2.33 -14.22 9.84
C GLY A 17 -3.67 -14.55 9.19
N ASP A 18 -4.78 -14.01 9.72
CA ASP A 18 -6.11 -14.17 9.16
C ASP A 18 -6.47 -15.63 8.84
N ASP A 19 -6.28 -16.50 9.83
CA ASP A 19 -6.44 -17.97 9.73
C ASP A 19 -5.61 -18.60 8.59
N GLY A 20 -4.42 -18.06 8.35
CA GLY A 20 -3.47 -18.52 7.34
C GLY A 20 -3.70 -17.94 5.94
N ARG A 21 -4.67 -17.02 5.76
CA ARG A 21 -4.92 -16.35 4.48
C ARG A 21 -3.88 -15.25 4.17
N THR A 22 -3.19 -14.74 5.20
CA THR A 22 -2.12 -13.74 5.05
C THR A 22 -0.76 -14.33 5.42
N THR A 23 0.18 -14.37 4.48
CA THR A 23 1.56 -14.86 4.69
C THR A 23 2.61 -14.00 3.95
N PRO A 24 3.77 -13.71 4.57
CA PRO A 24 4.08 -13.97 5.97
C PRO A 24 3.23 -13.07 6.90
N SER A 25 2.90 -13.58 8.09
CA SER A 25 2.25 -12.80 9.15
C SER A 25 3.11 -12.71 10.41
N VAL A 26 2.84 -11.75 11.28
CA VAL A 26 3.55 -11.62 12.56
C VAL A 26 3.34 -12.88 13.41
N ALA A 27 2.09 -13.35 13.54
CA ALA A 27 1.76 -14.58 14.26
C ALA A 27 2.56 -15.80 13.75
N GLU A 28 2.68 -15.95 12.43
CA GLU A 28 3.48 -17.02 11.80
C GLU A 28 4.97 -16.88 12.15
N LEU A 29 5.53 -15.66 12.03
CA LEU A 29 6.95 -15.40 12.29
C LEU A 29 7.35 -15.67 13.75
N ILE A 30 6.47 -15.40 14.71
CA ILE A 30 6.72 -15.63 16.14
C ILE A 30 6.26 -17.01 16.63
N GLY A 31 5.55 -17.77 15.80
CA GLY A 31 5.06 -19.11 16.11
C GLY A 31 3.96 -19.18 17.17
N ILE A 32 3.29 -18.06 17.48
CA ILE A 32 2.17 -18.00 18.43
C ILE A 32 1.02 -17.15 17.88
N PRO A 33 -0.24 -17.42 18.24
CA PRO A 33 -1.36 -16.58 17.83
C PRO A 33 -1.18 -15.13 18.30
N ALA A 34 -1.45 -14.18 17.41
CA ALA A 34 -1.37 -12.76 17.71
C ALA A 34 -2.65 -12.03 17.27
N VAL A 35 -2.99 -10.96 17.96
CA VAL A 35 -4.12 -10.08 17.62
C VAL A 35 -3.70 -8.63 17.76
N CYS A 36 -4.19 -7.78 16.85
CA CYS A 36 -3.99 -6.34 16.92
C CYS A 36 -4.95 -5.74 17.95
N VAL A 37 -4.44 -5.47 19.16
CA VAL A 37 -5.22 -4.86 20.25
C VAL A 37 -5.47 -3.36 20.04
N GLU A 38 -4.51 -2.67 19.41
CA GLU A 38 -4.59 -1.25 19.08
C GLU A 38 -3.84 -0.99 17.77
N LEU A 39 -4.36 -0.06 16.96
CA LEU A 39 -3.75 0.37 15.71
C LEU A 39 -3.83 1.89 15.60
N ASN A 40 -2.68 2.54 15.48
CA ASN A 40 -2.59 3.97 15.25
C ASN A 40 -1.91 4.28 13.91
N VAL A 41 -2.49 5.17 13.12
CA VAL A 41 -1.93 5.63 11.84
C VAL A 41 -1.17 6.92 12.10
N VAL A 42 0.16 6.86 12.00
CA VAL A 42 1.05 8.00 12.29
C VAL A 42 1.30 8.93 11.09
N GLY A 43 0.85 8.55 9.89
CA GLY A 43 0.94 9.40 8.70
C GLY A 43 0.60 8.66 7.41
N ILE A 44 0.18 9.44 6.40
CA ILE A 44 -0.11 8.98 5.04
C ILE A 44 0.88 9.65 4.10
N ARG A 45 1.44 8.89 3.15
CA ARG A 45 2.43 9.39 2.18
C ARG A 45 1.89 9.22 0.77
N GLU A 46 1.98 10.28 -0.03
CA GLU A 46 1.78 10.17 -1.47
C GLU A 46 3.01 9.52 -2.11
N LYS A 47 2.80 8.79 -3.21
CA LYS A 47 3.92 8.34 -4.03
C LYS A 47 4.57 9.56 -4.67
N GLU A 48 5.90 9.62 -4.66
CA GLU A 48 6.63 10.63 -5.43
C GLU A 48 6.21 10.52 -6.90
N LYS A 49 5.76 11.63 -7.49
CA LYS A 49 5.45 11.69 -8.91
C LYS A 49 6.77 11.70 -9.66
N ASN A 50 7.06 10.66 -10.45
CA ASN A 50 8.13 10.72 -11.43
C ASN A 50 7.75 11.77 -12.50
N GLN A 51 8.64 12.73 -12.75
CA GLN A 51 8.43 13.84 -13.69
C GLN A 51 8.49 13.42 -15.18
N ASP A 52 8.51 12.12 -15.49
CA ASP A 52 8.74 11.60 -16.85
C ASP A 52 7.47 11.34 -17.68
N THR A 53 6.27 11.60 -17.16
CA THR A 53 5.07 11.66 -18.01
C THR A 53 4.71 13.12 -18.24
N ALA A 54 5.52 13.81 -19.05
CA ALA A 54 5.05 15.02 -19.70
C ALA A 54 3.89 14.62 -20.61
N TYR A 55 2.69 15.14 -20.33
CA TYR A 55 1.58 15.09 -21.27
C TYR A 55 2.06 15.73 -22.59
N VAL A 56 2.26 14.92 -23.62
CA VAL A 56 2.45 15.43 -24.99
C VAL A 56 1.05 15.74 -25.51
N GLU A 57 0.73 17.02 -25.73
CA GLU A 57 -0.54 17.36 -26.35
C GLU A 57 -0.63 16.65 -27.71
N PRO A 58 -1.73 15.93 -28.01
CA PRO A 58 -1.92 15.39 -29.34
C PRO A 58 -1.92 16.55 -30.33
N ALA A 59 -1.13 16.44 -31.39
CA ALA A 59 -1.12 17.43 -32.46
C ALA A 59 -2.57 17.67 -32.91
N THR A 60 -3.06 18.88 -32.73
CA THR A 60 -4.38 19.28 -33.20
C THR A 60 -4.42 19.02 -34.71
N PRO A 61 -5.41 18.26 -35.23
CA PRO A 61 -5.54 18.08 -36.67
C PRO A 61 -5.69 19.45 -37.31
N ASP A 62 -4.81 19.79 -38.24
CA ASP A 62 -4.91 21.01 -39.05
C ASP A 62 -6.30 21.05 -39.71
N HIS A 63 -7.13 22.02 -39.31
CA HIS A 63 -8.48 22.24 -39.83
C HIS A 63 -8.45 23.12 -41.09
N ASN A 64 -7.43 23.00 -41.94
CA ASN A 64 -7.41 23.62 -43.26
C ASN A 64 -7.72 22.59 -44.34
N ALA A 65 -9.03 22.34 -44.50
CA ALA A 65 -9.62 21.81 -45.73
C ALA A 65 -9.96 22.98 -46.67
#